data_AF-A0A350LUY1-F1
#
_entry.id   AF-A0A350LUY1-F1
#
_cell.length_a   1.000
_cell.length_b   1.000
_cell.length_c   1.000
_cell.angle_alpha   90.00
_cell.angle_beta   90.00
_cell.angle_gamma   90.00
#
_symmetry.space_group_name_H-M   'P 1'
#
loop_
_entity.id
_entity.type
_entity.pdbx_description
1 polymer ?
#
loop_
_entity_poly.entity_id
_entity_poly.type
_entity_poly.pdbx_seq_one_letter_code
_entity_poly.pdbx_strand_id
1 'polypeptide(L)'
;MRIAVIGRGLIGAAAARHLARSGQDVVLIGPDEPPRMADHHGVFGSHYDEGRITRSLDPDPFWSRVSHASIARYTEIEAQAGISFYTERGVVMAGPEGSRAMECIGAVAARDGIECDRLDDVELARRFPDF
;
A
#
# COMPACT_ATOMS: atom_id res chain seq x y z
N MET A 1 -24.42 17.68 -5.86
CA MET A 1 -24.63 16.29 -6.32
C MET A 1 -24.35 15.38 -5.14
N ARG A 2 -25.18 14.35 -4.91
CA ARG A 2 -24.92 13.34 -3.87
C ARG A 2 -24.28 12.11 -4.51
N ILE A 3 -23.19 11.61 -3.94
CA ILE A 3 -22.41 10.50 -4.48
C ILE A 3 -22.52 9.30 -3.53
N ALA A 4 -22.89 8.14 -4.05
CA ALA A 4 -22.87 6.90 -3.30
C ALA A 4 -21.62 6.08 -3.67
N VAL A 5 -20.86 5.66 -2.65
CA VAL A 5 -19.74 4.73 -2.80
C VAL A 5 -20.18 3.37 -2.27
N ILE A 6 -20.23 2.38 -3.15
CA ILE A 6 -20.60 0.99 -2.80
C ILE A 6 -19.33 0.20 -2.50
N GLY A 7 -19.22 -0.30 -1.28
CA GLY A 7 -18.08 -1.03 -0.75
C GLY A 7 -17.30 -0.25 0.31
N ARG A 8 -17.61 -0.45 1.58
CA ARG A 8 -16.91 0.14 2.74
C ARG A 8 -15.59 -0.60 3.09
N GLY A 9 -14.75 -0.85 2.08
CA GLY A 9 -13.42 -1.43 2.26
C GLY A 9 -12.29 -0.42 1.99
N LEU A 10 -11.06 -0.90 1.85
CA LEU A 10 -9.85 -0.06 1.62
C LEU A 10 -10.06 1.02 0.55
N ILE A 11 -10.50 0.62 -0.65
CA ILE A 11 -10.66 1.54 -1.78
C ILE A 11 -11.85 2.48 -1.58
N GLY A 12 -13.01 1.96 -1.15
CA GLY A 12 -14.20 2.78 -1.01
C GLY A 12 -14.15 3.75 0.17
N ALA A 13 -13.52 3.37 1.29
CA ALA A 13 -13.27 4.27 2.40
C ALA A 13 -12.32 5.41 2.00
N ALA A 14 -11.24 5.09 1.27
CA ALA A 14 -10.34 6.10 0.73
C ALA A 14 -11.06 7.04 -0.27
N ALA A 15 -11.84 6.49 -1.19
CA ALA A 15 -12.63 7.25 -2.15
C ALA A 15 -13.63 8.19 -1.45
N ALA A 16 -14.41 7.66 -0.51
CA ALA A 16 -15.38 8.45 0.25
C ALA A 16 -14.70 9.57 1.05
N ARG A 17 -13.56 9.29 1.70
CA ARG A 17 -12.74 10.32 2.38
C ARG A 17 -12.33 11.43 1.41
N HIS A 18 -11.80 11.08 0.24
CA HIS A 18 -11.35 12.08 -0.74
C HIS A 18 -12.51 12.90 -1.33
N LEU A 19 -13.66 12.27 -1.60
CA LEU A 19 -14.88 12.96 -2.06
C LEU A 19 -15.45 13.90 -0.99
N ALA A 20 -15.50 13.46 0.27
CA ALA A 20 -15.94 14.31 1.37
C ALA A 20 -15.01 15.52 1.55
N ARG A 21 -13.68 15.31 1.47
CA ARG A 21 -12.69 16.39 1.53
C ARG A 21 -12.78 17.37 0.36
N SER A 22 -13.33 16.97 -0.78
CA SER A 22 -13.58 17.86 -1.93
C SER A 22 -14.96 18.53 -1.87
N GLY A 23 -15.64 18.48 -0.72
CA GLY A 23 -16.91 19.18 -0.48
C GLY A 23 -18.14 18.48 -1.08
N GLN A 24 -18.02 17.22 -1.49
CA GLN A 24 -19.16 16.45 -1.99
C GLN A 24 -20.02 15.91 -0.83
N ASP A 25 -21.32 15.81 -1.08
CA ASP A 25 -22.25 15.05 -0.23
C ASP A 25 -22.11 13.57 -0.57
N VAL A 26 -21.58 12.76 0.35
CA VAL A 26 -21.17 11.38 0.10
C VAL A 26 -21.85 10.43 1.08
N VAL A 27 -22.39 9.32 0.57
CA VAL A 27 -22.80 8.16 1.37
C VAL A 27 -21.89 6.98 1.06
N LEU A 28 -21.33 6.36 2.09
CA LEU A 28 -20.51 5.14 1.99
C LEU A 28 -21.34 3.95 2.45
N ILE A 29 -21.46 2.93 1.60
CA ILE A 29 -22.36 1.79 1.82
C ILE A 29 -21.54 0.51 1.85
N GLY A 30 -21.69 -0.28 2.91
CA GLY A 30 -21.08 -1.60 3.04
C GLY A 30 -21.24 -2.17 4.45
N PRO A 31 -20.96 -3.47 4.66
CA PRO A 31 -21.01 -4.07 6.00
C PRO A 31 -19.97 -3.42 6.93
N ASP A 32 -20.21 -3.51 8.24
CA ASP A 32 -19.20 -3.17 9.25
C ASP A 32 -18.17 -4.29 9.33
N GLU A 33 -17.00 -3.98 9.91
CA GLU A 33 -16.06 -5.01 10.33
C GLU A 33 -16.70 -5.84 11.46
N PRO A 34 -16.61 -7.18 11.41
CA PRO A 34 -17.14 -8.00 12.49
C PRO A 34 -16.41 -7.68 13.81
N PRO A 35 -17.13 -7.50 14.93
CA PRO A 35 -16.49 -7.20 16.22
C PRO A 35 -15.64 -8.36 16.72
N ARG A 36 -15.94 -9.59 16.27
CA ARG A 36 -15.11 -10.77 16.47
C ARG A 36 -15.10 -11.60 15.20
N MET A 37 -13.90 -11.83 14.64
CA MET A 37 -13.73 -12.66 13.46
C MET A 37 -14.27 -14.09 13.65
N ALA A 38 -14.17 -14.65 14.85
CA ALA A 38 -14.60 -16.02 15.15
C ALA A 38 -16.12 -16.24 15.01
N ASP A 39 -16.94 -15.18 15.10
CA ASP A 39 -18.40 -15.26 14.93
C ASP A 39 -18.85 -14.75 13.57
N HIS A 40 -17.91 -14.39 12.68
CA HIS A 40 -18.28 -13.79 11.41
C HIS A 40 -18.79 -14.88 10.46
N HIS A 41 -20.10 -14.84 10.20
CA HIS A 41 -20.77 -15.73 9.24
C HIS A 41 -21.04 -15.06 7.89
N GLY A 42 -20.60 -13.81 7.72
CA GLY A 42 -20.78 -13.04 6.49
C GLY A 42 -19.63 -13.21 5.49
N VAL A 43 -19.69 -12.43 4.41
CA VAL A 43 -18.59 -12.35 3.45
C VAL A 43 -17.40 -11.67 4.11
N PHE A 44 -16.21 -12.27 3.99
CA PHE A 44 -14.97 -11.67 4.49
C PHE A 44 -14.47 -10.56 3.57
N GLY A 45 -13.98 -9.48 4.17
CA GLY A 45 -13.19 -8.45 3.50
C GLY A 45 -11.72 -8.86 3.37
N SER A 46 -11.02 -8.24 2.42
CA SER A 46 -9.58 -8.44 2.20
C SER A 46 -8.73 -7.46 3.03
N HIS A 47 -9.19 -7.06 4.22
CA HIS A 47 -8.60 -5.95 4.97
C HIS A 47 -8.79 -5.99 6.50
N TYR A 48 -9.20 -7.12 7.07
CA TYR A 48 -9.43 -7.23 8.53
C TYR A 48 -8.15 -7.45 9.34
N ASP A 49 -7.03 -7.71 8.68
CA ASP A 49 -5.73 -7.93 9.30
C ASP A 49 -4.77 -6.77 9.04
N GLU A 50 -3.75 -6.66 9.88
CA GLU A 50 -2.70 -5.63 9.77
C GLU A 50 -1.60 -6.00 8.75
N GLY A 51 -1.69 -7.16 8.09
CA GLY A 51 -0.61 -7.75 7.29
C GLY A 51 -0.43 -7.14 5.90
N ARG A 52 -0.11 -5.85 5.77
CA ARG A 52 0.11 -5.21 4.46
C ARG A 52 1.51 -4.64 4.33
N ILE A 53 2.23 -5.13 3.32
CA ILE A 53 3.49 -4.54 2.85
C ILE A 53 3.14 -3.39 1.92
N THR A 54 3.79 -2.25 2.14
CA THR A 54 3.80 -1.13 1.20
C THR A 54 5.19 -0.98 0.60
N ARG A 55 5.28 -0.54 -0.65
CA ARG A 55 6.56 -0.35 -1.35
C ARG A 55 6.46 0.76 -2.38
N SER A 56 7.49 1.60 -2.43
CA SER A 56 7.60 2.67 -3.43
C SER A 56 8.01 2.13 -4.81
N LEU A 57 8.79 1.04 -4.85
CA LEU A 57 9.23 0.40 -6.09
C LEU A 57 8.26 -0.70 -6.54
N ASP A 58 8.00 -0.77 -7.84
CA ASP A 58 7.24 -1.81 -8.53
C ASP A 58 7.78 -2.02 -9.94
N PRO A 59 7.78 -3.25 -10.49
CA PRO A 59 8.07 -3.48 -11.91
C PRO A 59 7.18 -2.66 -12.85
N ASP A 60 5.94 -2.38 -12.45
CA ASP A 60 4.99 -1.53 -13.17
C ASP A 60 5.15 -0.05 -12.74
N PRO A 61 5.49 0.83 -13.69
CA PRO A 61 5.50 2.28 -13.54
C PRO A 61 4.30 2.90 -12.83
N PHE A 62 3.09 2.44 -13.13
CA PHE A 62 1.86 2.97 -12.57
C PHE A 62 1.78 2.62 -11.09
N TRP A 63 2.00 1.36 -10.74
CA TRP A 63 1.92 0.87 -9.37
C TRP A 63 2.97 1.50 -8.46
N SER A 64 4.19 1.72 -8.96
CA SER A 64 5.23 2.46 -8.22
C SER A 64 4.78 3.88 -7.88
N ARG A 65 4.29 4.64 -8.87
CA ARG A 65 3.86 6.04 -8.65
C ARG A 65 2.67 6.15 -7.69
N VAL A 66 1.64 5.32 -7.85
CA VAL A 66 0.45 5.39 -6.98
C VAL A 66 0.78 4.93 -5.56
N SER A 67 1.68 3.96 -5.39
CA SER A 67 2.12 3.51 -4.07
C SER A 67 2.96 4.57 -3.38
N HIS A 68 3.94 5.15 -4.07
CA HIS A 68 4.73 6.26 -3.54
C HIS A 68 3.85 7.45 -3.11
N ALA A 69 2.89 7.85 -3.96
CA ALA A 69 1.94 8.91 -3.63
C ALA A 69 0.99 8.55 -2.48
N SER A 70 0.72 7.27 -2.27
CA SER A 70 -0.12 6.78 -1.15
C SER A 70 0.66 6.79 0.16
N ILE A 71 1.90 6.27 0.16
CA ILE A 71 2.80 6.24 1.32
C ILE A 71 3.06 7.65 1.84
N ALA A 72 3.29 8.62 0.94
CA ALA A 72 3.53 10.02 1.29
C ALA A 72 2.38 10.67 2.09
N ARG A 73 1.19 10.05 2.13
CA ARG A 73 0.02 10.54 2.88
C ARG A 73 -0.15 9.87 4.23
N TYR A 74 0.61 8.84 4.57
CA TYR A 74 0.39 8.08 5.80
C TYR A 74 0.50 8.95 7.05
N THR A 75 1.53 9.79 7.15
CA THR A 75 1.71 10.72 8.29
C THR A 75 0.50 11.65 8.48
N GLU A 76 -0.05 12.19 7.39
CA GLU A 76 -1.26 13.03 7.45
C GLU A 76 -2.47 12.22 7.95
N ILE A 77 -2.63 10.99 7.47
CA ILE A 77 -3.76 10.12 7.84
C ILE A 77 -3.65 9.71 9.31
N GLU A 78 -2.46 9.31 9.78
CA GLU A 78 -2.23 8.96 11.19
C GLU A 78 -2.56 10.14 12.11
N ALA A 79 -2.10 11.35 11.76
CA ALA A 79 -2.38 12.56 12.54
C ALA A 79 -3.88 12.92 12.59
N GLN A 80 -4.60 12.75 11.47
CA GLN A 80 -6.04 13.01 11.41
C GLN A 80 -6.87 11.96 12.14
N ALA A 81 -6.44 10.69 12.10
CA ALA A 81 -7.13 9.59 12.74
C ALA A 81 -6.81 9.45 14.23
N GLY A 82 -5.66 9.98 14.68
CA GLY A 82 -5.14 9.73 16.03
C GLY A 82 -4.70 8.27 16.23
N ILE A 83 -4.41 7.56 15.15
CA ILE A 83 -4.04 6.13 15.12
C ILE A 83 -2.71 6.01 14.40
N SER A 84 -1.73 5.35 15.03
CA SER A 84 -0.53 4.92 14.32
C SER A 84 -0.79 3.56 13.67
N PHE A 85 -0.54 3.46 12.37
CA PHE A 85 -0.72 2.23 11.58
C PHE A 85 0.49 1.92 10.69
N TYR A 86 1.44 2.84 10.54
CA TYR A 86 2.60 2.64 9.67
C TYR A 86 3.89 2.61 10.50
N THR A 87 4.75 1.65 10.17
CA THR A 87 6.13 1.62 10.64
C THR A 87 7.04 1.36 9.46
N GLU A 88 7.96 2.28 9.19
CA GLU A 88 8.93 2.12 8.12
C GLU A 88 9.93 1.02 8.47
N ARG A 89 9.88 -0.09 7.72
CA ARG A 89 10.79 -1.24 7.85
C ARG A 89 11.66 -1.48 6.62
N GLY A 90 11.52 -0.64 5.60
CA GLY A 90 12.11 -0.88 4.28
C GLY A 90 11.48 -2.09 3.59
N VAL A 91 11.96 -2.38 2.37
CA VAL A 91 11.56 -3.55 1.59
C VAL A 91 12.76 -4.06 0.81
N VAL A 92 12.91 -5.39 0.76
CA VAL A 92 13.87 -6.05 -0.12
C VAL A 92 13.07 -6.73 -1.23
N MET A 93 13.38 -6.39 -2.47
CA MET A 93 12.83 -7.06 -3.66
C MET A 93 13.97 -7.86 -4.31
N ALA A 94 13.91 -9.19 -4.18
CA ALA A 94 14.94 -10.09 -4.68
C ALA A 94 14.39 -11.00 -5.78
N GLY A 95 15.23 -11.33 -6.75
CA GLY A 95 14.92 -12.24 -7.84
C GLY A 95 16.17 -12.54 -8.66
N PRO A 96 16.09 -13.48 -9.62
CA PRO A 96 17.24 -13.84 -10.44
C PRO A 96 17.82 -12.62 -11.17
N GLU A 97 19.15 -12.56 -11.24
CA GLU A 97 19.85 -11.54 -12.00
C GLU A 97 19.43 -11.59 -13.47
N GLY A 98 19.25 -10.41 -14.09
CA GLY A 98 18.79 -10.29 -15.48
C GLY A 98 17.33 -10.70 -15.70
N SER A 99 16.56 -11.02 -14.65
CA SER A 99 15.14 -11.25 -14.82
C SER A 99 14.42 -9.96 -15.21
N ARG A 100 13.42 -10.08 -16.09
CA ARG A 100 12.58 -8.95 -16.54
C ARG A 100 12.03 -8.13 -15.37
N ALA A 101 11.64 -8.79 -14.27
CA ALA A 101 11.12 -8.10 -13.09
C ALA A 101 12.18 -7.17 -12.45
N MET A 102 13.42 -7.65 -12.28
CA MET A 102 14.51 -6.84 -11.71
C MET A 102 14.95 -5.72 -12.65
N GLU A 103 14.98 -5.97 -13.97
CA GLU A 103 15.22 -4.94 -14.97
C GLU A 103 14.16 -3.84 -14.94
N CYS A 104 12.88 -4.21 -14.87
CA CYS A 104 11.77 -3.27 -14.77
C CYS A 104 11.84 -2.43 -13.50
N ILE A 105 12.15 -3.03 -12.34
CA ILE A 105 12.33 -2.29 -11.08
C ILE A 105 13.47 -1.28 -11.20
N GLY A 106 14.62 -1.71 -11.74
CA GLY A 106 15.77 -0.81 -11.95
C GLY A 106 15.43 0.35 -12.90
N ALA A 107 14.69 0.09 -13.97
CA ALA A 107 14.24 1.11 -14.90
C ALA A 107 13.25 2.11 -14.25
N VAL A 108 12.33 1.62 -13.41
CA VAL A 108 11.40 2.47 -12.65
C VAL A 108 12.16 3.33 -11.63
N ALA A 109 13.08 2.75 -10.87
CA ALA A 109 13.90 3.48 -9.90
C ALA A 109 14.67 4.62 -10.57
N ALA A 110 15.36 4.33 -11.68
CA ALA A 110 16.12 5.32 -12.43
C ALA A 110 15.23 6.40 -13.04
N ARG A 111 14.06 6.05 -13.59
CA ARG A 111 13.13 7.01 -14.19
C ARG A 111 12.56 7.98 -13.16
N ASP A 112 12.12 7.48 -12.02
CA ASP A 112 11.42 8.26 -11.00
C ASP A 112 12.36 8.86 -9.95
N GLY A 113 13.68 8.59 -10.05
CA GLY A 113 14.68 9.09 -9.10
C GLY A 113 14.48 8.53 -7.69
N ILE A 114 14.03 7.28 -7.58
CA ILE A 114 13.79 6.62 -6.29
C ILE A 114 15.13 6.09 -5.78
N GLU A 115 15.56 6.58 -4.61
CA GLU A 115 16.76 6.09 -3.94
C GLU A 115 16.56 4.63 -3.49
N CYS A 116 17.45 3.75 -3.95
CA CYS A 116 17.47 2.35 -3.53
C CYS A 116 18.87 1.75 -3.67
N ASP A 117 19.20 0.81 -2.79
CA ASP A 117 20.41 0.01 -2.91
C ASP A 117 20.17 -1.13 -3.91
N ARG A 118 21.08 -1.29 -4.88
CA ARG A 118 21.14 -2.49 -5.74
C ARG A 118 22.23 -3.39 -5.18
N LEU A 119 21.84 -4.62 -4.84
CA LEU A 119 22.73 -5.61 -4.25
C LEU A 119 22.84 -6.81 -5.19
N ASP A 120 24.05 -7.33 -5.37
CA ASP A 120 24.26 -8.68 -5.92
C ASP A 120 24.03 -9.76 -4.85
N ASP A 121 24.26 -11.02 -5.21
CA ASP A 121 24.07 -12.17 -4.31
C ASP A 121 25.00 -12.11 -3.09
N VAL A 122 26.26 -11.73 -3.28
CA VAL A 122 27.26 -11.62 -2.21
C VAL A 122 26.88 -10.49 -1.24
N GLU A 123 26.49 -9.33 -1.75
CA GLU A 123 26.10 -8.18 -0.95
C GLU A 123 24.78 -8.40 -0.21
N LEU A 124 23.82 -9.07 -0.85
CA LEU A 124 22.53 -9.42 -0.25
C LEU A 124 22.74 -10.35 0.95
N ALA A 125 23.46 -11.46 0.77
CA ALA A 125 23.75 -12.42 1.84
C ALA A 125 24.57 -11.79 2.98
N ARG A 126 25.50 -10.87 2.66
CA ARG A 126 26.28 -10.14 3.67
C ARG A 126 25.40 -9.20 4.51
N ARG A 127 24.42 -8.55 3.88
CA ARG A 127 23.55 -7.56 4.57
C ARG A 127 22.37 -8.21 5.29
N PHE A 128 21.85 -9.31 4.75
CA PHE A 128 20.73 -10.07 5.29
C PHE A 128 21.15 -11.55 5.39
N PRO A 129 21.78 -11.97 6.50
CA PRO A 129 22.33 -13.33 6.64
C PRO A 129 21.31 -14.47 6.59
N ASP A 130 20.02 -14.17 6.74
CA ASP A 130 18.93 -15.14 6.67
C ASP A 130 18.37 -15.33 5.23
N PHE A 131 18.94 -14.63 4.25
CA PHE A 131 18.54 -14.65 2.84
C PHE A 131 19.32 -15.68 2.00
#